data_AF-A0A2E8K1P6-F1
#
_entry.id   AF-A0A2E8K1P6-F1
#
_cell.length_a   1.000
_cell.length_b   1.000
_cell.length_c   1.000
_cell.angle_alpha   90.00
_cell.angle_beta   90.00
_cell.angle_gamma   90.00
#
_symmetry.space_group_name_H-M   'P 1'
#
loop_
_entity.id
_entity.type
_entity.pdbx_description
1 polymer ?
#
loop_
_entity_poly.entity_id
_entity_poly.type
_entity_poly.pdbx_seq_one_letter_code
_entity_poly.pdbx_strand_id
1 'polypeptide(L)'
;MHRRLQDRFAFFPLVMLCMLGVVACTPYATYPPMNEVEPLLPGLYPVPQVMGKSLQTAYDKTSGNVLEGEEVPPLVYAIPAGISDGNWKQVGNIIDVQGARALTEDDYQSGMPFWSVEQVRIRNHRAEVDVVFPTPDGFERATVILESDPFTAFEVKFFQRWRVPVEKPAFTHPSNKAPEAPEGQEDETPAQQAGLEAEAVVAPEPQAPSNGS
;
A
#
# COMPACT_ATOMS: atom_id res chain seq x y z
N MET A 1 7.36 34.35 61.28
CA MET A 1 7.88 34.25 59.90
C MET A 1 7.83 32.80 59.41
N HIS A 2 6.66 32.20 59.16
CA HIS A 2 6.61 30.79 58.70
C HIS A 2 5.52 30.46 57.66
N ARG A 3 4.81 31.45 57.11
CA ARG A 3 3.62 31.21 56.28
C ARG A 3 3.81 31.40 54.76
N ARG A 4 5.04 31.58 54.27
CA ARG A 4 5.31 31.91 52.85
C ARG A 4 6.04 30.83 52.03
N LEU A 5 6.35 29.67 52.60
CA LEU A 5 7.12 28.61 51.93
C LEU A 5 6.30 27.40 51.48
N GLN A 6 5.05 27.26 51.90
CA GLN A 6 4.20 26.12 51.53
C GLN A 6 3.50 26.27 50.17
N ASP A 7 3.32 27.48 49.65
CA ASP A 7 2.61 27.68 48.37
C ASP A 7 3.45 27.38 47.13
N ARG A 8 4.79 27.23 47.26
CA ARG A 8 5.68 26.98 46.11
C ARG A 8 5.93 25.49 45.85
N PHE A 9 5.58 24.60 46.78
CA PHE A 9 5.79 23.16 46.64
C PHE A 9 4.56 22.40 46.14
N ALA A 10 3.36 22.99 46.21
CA ALA A 10 2.14 22.35 45.71
C ALA A 10 1.93 22.50 44.19
N PHE A 11 2.68 23.40 43.53
CA PHE A 11 2.52 23.69 42.10
C PHE A 11 3.28 22.71 41.19
N PHE A 12 4.31 22.05 41.71
CA PHE A 12 5.18 21.15 40.93
C PHE A 12 4.56 19.77 40.60
N PRO A 13 3.78 19.09 41.47
CA PRO A 13 3.21 17.78 41.14
C PRO A 13 1.99 17.86 40.20
N LEU A 14 1.29 18.99 40.13
CA LEU A 14 0.12 19.17 39.26
C LEU A 14 0.51 19.27 37.77
N VAL A 15 1.65 19.92 37.47
CA VAL A 15 2.15 20.07 36.09
C VAL A 15 2.73 18.75 35.55
N MET A 16 3.33 17.92 36.41
CA MET A 16 3.89 16.62 36.03
C MET A 16 2.79 15.56 35.72
N LEU A 17 1.63 15.64 36.39
CA LEU A 17 0.49 14.75 36.16
C LEU A 17 -0.21 15.03 34.80
N CYS A 18 -0.22 16.27 34.32
CA CYS A 18 -0.79 16.62 33.01
C CYS A 18 0.10 16.21 31.82
N MET A 19 1.41 15.98 32.01
CA MET A 19 2.33 15.59 30.94
C MET A 19 2.31 14.09 30.61
N LEU A 20 1.69 13.24 31.45
CA LEU A 20 1.62 11.79 31.26
C LEU A 20 0.43 11.33 30.39
N GLY A 21 -0.40 12.26 29.90
CA GLY A 21 -1.71 11.95 29.32
C GLY A 21 -1.78 11.69 27.81
N VAL A 22 -0.68 11.72 27.05
CA VAL A 22 -0.77 11.61 25.59
C VAL A 22 0.33 10.74 24.98
N VAL A 23 0.45 9.49 25.43
CA VAL A 23 1.01 8.43 24.55
C VAL A 23 -0.11 8.05 23.58
N ALA A 24 -0.40 8.95 22.63
CA ALA A 24 -1.28 8.62 21.52
C ALA A 24 -0.54 7.61 20.64
N CYS A 25 -0.89 6.33 20.76
CA CYS A 25 -0.59 5.36 19.72
C CYS A 25 -1.32 5.84 18.46
N THR A 26 -0.63 6.50 17.53
CA THR A 26 -1.24 6.78 16.23
C THR A 26 -1.53 5.45 15.55
N PRO A 27 -2.79 5.20 15.12
CA PRO A 27 -3.09 4.00 14.37
C PRO A 27 -2.37 4.04 13.02
N TYR A 28 -2.14 2.87 12.42
CA TYR A 28 -1.75 2.82 11.01
C TYR A 28 -2.90 3.34 10.17
N ALA A 29 -2.64 3.93 9.00
CA ALA A 29 -3.60 3.95 7.92
C ALA A 29 -3.31 2.75 7.01
N THR A 30 -4.32 2.13 6.42
CA THR A 30 -4.13 0.86 5.68
C THR A 30 -4.84 0.78 4.33
N TYR A 31 -4.22 0.07 3.40
CA TYR A 31 -4.82 -0.35 2.13
C TYR A 31 -4.55 -1.84 1.85
N PRO A 32 -5.56 -2.66 1.50
CA PRO A 32 -6.99 -2.38 1.65
C PRO A 32 -7.35 -1.97 3.09
N PRO A 33 -8.49 -1.28 3.30
CA PRO A 33 -8.87 -0.82 4.63
C PRO A 33 -9.14 -2.02 5.56
N MET A 34 -8.54 -2.00 6.75
CA MET A 34 -8.92 -2.90 7.83
C MET A 34 -9.99 -2.25 8.71
N ASN A 35 -10.78 -3.08 9.40
CA ASN A 35 -11.83 -2.61 10.29
C ASN A 35 -11.30 -1.59 11.30
N GLU A 36 -12.02 -0.47 11.46
CA GLU A 36 -11.74 0.58 12.46
C GLU A 36 -10.42 1.35 12.22
N VAL A 37 -9.87 1.27 11.01
CA VAL A 37 -8.61 1.94 10.65
C VAL A 37 -8.82 2.95 9.52
N GLU A 38 -8.10 4.07 9.57
CA GLU A 38 -8.15 5.10 8.52
C GLU A 38 -7.74 4.50 7.15
N PRO A 39 -8.54 4.69 6.10
CA PRO A 39 -8.24 4.13 4.79
C PRO A 39 -7.12 4.92 4.11
N LEU A 40 -6.15 4.20 3.55
CA LEU A 40 -5.20 4.79 2.61
C LEU A 40 -5.83 4.84 1.21
N LEU A 41 -5.68 5.97 0.51
CA LEU A 41 -6.07 6.09 -0.88
C LEU A 41 -4.94 5.53 -1.78
N PRO A 42 -5.19 4.49 -2.58
CA PRO A 42 -4.12 3.77 -3.28
C PRO A 42 -3.42 4.59 -4.36
N GLY A 43 -4.08 5.61 -4.93
CA GLY A 43 -3.48 6.51 -5.93
C GLY A 43 -2.73 7.70 -5.36
N LEU A 44 -2.88 8.00 -4.06
CA LEU A 44 -2.26 9.16 -3.45
C LEU A 44 -0.87 8.82 -2.92
N TYR A 45 0.13 9.66 -3.22
CA TYR A 45 1.44 9.51 -2.61
C TYR A 45 1.36 9.58 -1.07
N PRO A 46 2.08 8.71 -0.34
CA PRO A 46 3.17 7.85 -0.81
C PRO A 46 2.76 6.40 -1.19
N VAL A 47 1.47 6.08 -1.29
CA VAL A 47 1.00 4.68 -1.42
C VAL A 47 1.54 3.96 -2.67
N PRO A 48 1.45 4.53 -3.89
CA PRO A 48 2.04 3.89 -5.07
C PRO A 48 3.55 3.67 -4.93
N GLN A 49 4.26 4.64 -4.33
CA GLN A 49 5.71 4.58 -4.12
C GLN A 49 6.09 3.38 -3.26
N VAL A 50 5.44 3.21 -2.11
CA VAL A 50 5.78 2.11 -1.20
C VAL A 50 5.37 0.75 -1.79
N MET A 51 4.28 0.67 -2.55
CA MET A 51 3.90 -0.56 -3.26
C MET A 51 4.98 -0.96 -4.29
N GLY A 52 5.35 -0.05 -5.20
CA GLY A 52 6.32 -0.33 -6.25
C GLY A 52 7.70 -0.72 -5.70
N LYS A 53 8.23 0.07 -4.75
CA LYS A 53 9.52 -0.23 -4.09
C LYS A 53 9.48 -1.57 -3.35
N SER A 54 8.35 -1.93 -2.74
CA SER A 54 8.22 -3.20 -2.03
C SER A 54 8.15 -4.40 -2.97
N LEU A 55 7.44 -4.29 -4.08
CA LEU A 55 7.40 -5.32 -5.12
C LEU A 55 8.79 -5.57 -5.70
N GLN A 56 9.51 -4.50 -6.06
CA GLN A 56 10.90 -4.60 -6.52
C GLN A 56 11.79 -5.27 -5.47
N THR A 57 11.74 -4.81 -4.22
CA THR A 57 12.53 -5.39 -3.13
C THR A 57 12.23 -6.86 -2.92
N ALA A 58 10.94 -7.24 -2.91
CA ALA A 58 10.54 -8.62 -2.73
C ALA A 58 11.04 -9.48 -3.88
N TYR A 59 10.90 -9.03 -5.13
CA TYR A 59 11.42 -9.70 -6.30
C TYR A 59 12.95 -9.90 -6.21
N ASP A 60 13.71 -8.84 -5.97
CA ASP A 60 15.18 -8.90 -5.87
C ASP A 60 15.68 -9.89 -4.81
N LYS A 61 14.90 -10.07 -3.73
CA LYS A 61 15.23 -10.98 -2.63
C LYS A 61 14.77 -12.42 -2.83
N THR A 62 13.81 -12.67 -3.73
CA THR A 62 13.10 -13.96 -3.77
C THR A 62 13.09 -14.63 -5.14
N SER A 63 13.31 -13.90 -6.24
CA SER A 63 13.19 -14.39 -7.62
C SER A 63 14.10 -15.59 -7.94
N GLY A 64 15.30 -15.64 -7.36
CA GLY A 64 16.22 -16.77 -7.53
C GLY A 64 15.80 -18.08 -6.85
N ASN A 65 14.71 -18.09 -6.07
CA ASN A 65 14.19 -19.29 -5.40
C ASN A 65 12.90 -19.82 -6.04
N VAL A 66 12.47 -19.27 -7.18
CA VAL A 66 11.13 -19.51 -7.73
C VAL A 66 11.09 -20.69 -8.68
N LEU A 67 12.13 -20.88 -9.50
CA LEU A 67 12.19 -21.93 -10.52
C LEU A 67 13.44 -22.79 -10.31
N GLU A 68 13.30 -24.10 -10.54
CA GLU A 68 14.44 -25.01 -10.68
C GLU A 68 15.08 -24.77 -12.05
N GLY A 69 16.02 -23.81 -12.12
CA GLY A 69 16.70 -23.43 -13.36
C GLY A 69 17.63 -22.23 -13.17
N GLU A 70 18.48 -21.93 -14.16
CA GLU A 70 19.40 -20.78 -14.11
C GLU A 70 18.74 -19.44 -14.49
N GLU A 71 17.53 -19.46 -15.06
CA GLU A 71 16.85 -18.25 -15.52
C GLU A 71 15.91 -17.68 -14.44
N VAL A 72 16.15 -16.41 -14.08
CA VAL A 72 15.30 -15.65 -13.18
C VAL A 72 14.04 -15.21 -13.95
N PRO A 73 12.82 -15.57 -13.50
CA PRO A 73 11.61 -15.17 -14.21
C PRO A 73 11.39 -13.65 -14.13
N PRO A 74 10.72 -13.02 -15.10
CA PRO A 74 10.40 -11.59 -15.01
C PRO A 74 9.48 -11.28 -13.83
N LEU A 75 9.52 -10.05 -13.33
CA LEU A 75 8.60 -9.58 -12.30
C LEU A 75 7.18 -9.38 -12.88
N VAL A 76 6.34 -10.40 -12.71
CA VAL A 76 4.89 -10.29 -12.91
C VAL A 76 4.26 -9.92 -11.58
N TYR A 77 3.53 -8.81 -11.53
CA TYR A 77 3.00 -8.28 -10.27
C TYR A 77 1.47 -8.11 -10.24
N ALA A 78 0.92 -8.27 -9.05
CA ALA A 78 -0.46 -7.94 -8.72
C ALA A 78 -0.49 -6.97 -7.53
N ILE A 79 -1.53 -6.14 -7.46
CA ILE A 79 -1.81 -5.26 -6.33
C ILE A 79 -3.28 -5.43 -5.91
N PRO A 80 -3.69 -5.02 -4.70
CA PRO A 80 -5.04 -5.29 -4.22
C PRO A 80 -6.12 -4.68 -5.11
N ALA A 81 -7.33 -5.24 -5.05
CA ALA A 81 -8.47 -4.75 -5.81
C ALA A 81 -8.90 -3.34 -5.40
N GLY A 82 -9.60 -2.63 -6.28
CA GLY A 82 -10.09 -1.27 -6.03
C GLY A 82 -9.08 -0.16 -6.37
N ILE A 83 -8.11 -0.45 -7.24
CA ILE A 83 -7.14 0.50 -7.78
C ILE A 83 -7.45 0.73 -9.27
N SER A 84 -7.56 1.99 -9.70
CA SER A 84 -7.79 2.35 -11.12
C SER A 84 -6.60 2.01 -12.02
N ASP A 85 -6.83 1.87 -13.33
CA ASP A 85 -5.78 1.61 -14.34
C ASP A 85 -4.63 2.64 -14.27
N GLY A 86 -4.95 3.91 -14.04
CA GLY A 86 -3.95 4.98 -13.90
C GLY A 86 -3.02 4.75 -12.71
N ASN A 87 -3.58 4.38 -11.56
CA ASN A 87 -2.83 4.10 -10.35
C ASN A 87 -2.01 2.80 -10.45
N TRP A 88 -2.51 1.78 -11.16
CA TRP A 88 -1.73 0.59 -11.51
C TRP A 88 -0.49 0.94 -12.32
N LYS A 89 -0.64 1.77 -13.36
CA LYS A 89 0.49 2.25 -14.18
C LYS A 89 1.49 3.04 -13.34
N GLN A 90 1.02 3.84 -12.39
CA GLN A 90 1.89 4.59 -11.49
C GLN A 90 2.77 3.67 -10.63
N VAL A 91 2.20 2.61 -10.06
CA VAL A 91 2.99 1.57 -9.34
C VAL A 91 4.01 0.93 -10.28
N GLY A 92 3.58 0.57 -11.50
CA GLY A 92 4.45 0.00 -12.52
C GLY A 92 5.65 0.90 -12.88
N ASN A 93 5.43 2.20 -13.00
CA ASN A 93 6.47 3.18 -13.32
C ASN A 93 7.52 3.36 -12.21
N ILE A 94 7.21 2.95 -10.98
CA ILE A 94 8.13 3.01 -9.83
C ILE A 94 9.03 1.77 -9.78
N ILE A 95 8.58 0.64 -10.36
CA ILE A 95 9.32 -0.61 -10.39
C ILE A 95 10.44 -0.51 -11.43
N ASP A 96 11.68 -0.48 -10.96
CA ASP A 96 12.87 -0.46 -11.83
C ASP A 96 13.41 -1.87 -12.05
N VAL A 97 12.57 -2.74 -12.63
CA VAL A 97 12.92 -4.12 -12.98
C VAL A 97 12.61 -4.32 -14.46
N GLN A 98 13.61 -4.75 -15.23
CA GLN A 98 13.44 -4.98 -16.66
C GLN A 98 12.39 -6.06 -16.93
N GLY A 99 11.41 -5.74 -17.79
CA GLY A 99 10.32 -6.65 -18.12
C GLY A 99 9.25 -6.78 -17.04
N ALA A 100 9.29 -5.94 -15.98
CA ALA A 100 8.23 -5.90 -15.00
C ALA A 100 6.90 -5.50 -15.63
N ARG A 101 5.84 -6.24 -15.30
CA ARG A 101 4.51 -6.01 -15.87
C ARG A 101 3.42 -6.50 -14.94
N ALA A 102 2.23 -5.92 -15.10
CA ALA A 102 1.05 -6.38 -14.41
C ALA A 102 0.71 -7.83 -14.80
N LEU A 103 0.21 -8.57 -13.83
CA LEU A 103 -0.36 -9.90 -13.99
C LEU A 103 -1.59 -9.82 -14.91
N THR A 104 -1.65 -10.70 -15.90
CA THR A 104 -2.83 -10.88 -16.76
C THR A 104 -3.62 -12.13 -16.35
N GLU A 105 -4.85 -12.26 -16.86
CA GLU A 105 -5.66 -13.46 -16.63
C GLU A 105 -4.96 -14.72 -17.19
N ASP A 106 -4.35 -14.62 -18.37
CA ASP A 106 -3.63 -15.74 -18.99
C ASP A 106 -2.43 -16.19 -18.14
N ASP A 107 -1.70 -15.25 -17.53
CA ASP A 107 -0.62 -15.57 -16.59
C ASP A 107 -1.16 -16.29 -15.34
N TYR A 108 -2.28 -15.79 -14.81
CA TYR A 108 -2.90 -16.34 -13.60
C TYR A 108 -3.38 -17.78 -13.81
N GLN A 109 -4.00 -18.05 -14.97
CA GLN A 109 -4.53 -19.36 -15.36
C GLN A 109 -3.43 -20.34 -15.79
N SER A 110 -2.36 -19.85 -16.43
CA SER A 110 -1.21 -20.68 -16.79
C SER A 110 -0.33 -21.06 -15.58
N GLY A 111 -0.58 -20.47 -14.42
CA GLY A 111 0.20 -20.72 -13.20
C GLY A 111 1.57 -20.02 -13.22
N MET A 112 1.71 -18.94 -13.99
CA MET A 112 2.93 -18.15 -14.00
C MET A 112 3.24 -17.61 -12.59
N PRO A 113 4.50 -17.71 -12.11
CA PRO A 113 4.88 -17.13 -10.82
C PRO A 113 4.70 -15.60 -10.82
N PHE A 114 4.15 -15.05 -9.73
CA PHE A 114 3.91 -13.61 -9.59
C PHE A 114 4.04 -13.14 -8.14
N TRP A 115 4.33 -11.85 -7.98
CA TRP A 115 4.42 -11.16 -6.68
C TRP A 115 3.19 -10.30 -6.47
N SER A 116 2.60 -10.34 -5.28
CA SER A 116 1.36 -9.62 -4.99
C SER A 116 1.51 -8.76 -3.75
N VAL A 117 1.18 -7.48 -3.84
CA VAL A 117 0.95 -6.68 -2.64
C VAL A 117 -0.37 -7.14 -2.02
N GLU A 118 -0.32 -7.54 -0.76
CA GLU A 118 -1.50 -7.94 0.00
C GLU A 118 -2.02 -6.79 0.86
N GLN A 119 -1.10 -6.10 1.55
CA GLN A 119 -1.47 -5.01 2.43
C GLN A 119 -0.37 -3.95 2.53
N VAL A 120 -0.77 -2.69 2.55
CA VAL A 120 0.04 -1.52 2.85
C VAL A 120 -0.43 -0.92 4.17
N ARG A 121 0.50 -0.62 5.06
CA ARG A 121 0.25 0.03 6.35
C ARG A 121 1.22 1.19 6.50
N ILE A 122 0.72 2.40 6.73
CA ILE A 122 1.56 3.60 6.88
C ILE A 122 1.24 4.28 8.20
N ARG A 123 2.27 4.62 8.95
CA ARG A 123 2.17 5.42 10.17
C ARG A 123 3.33 6.39 10.25
N ASN A 124 3.03 7.68 10.22
CA ASN A 124 4.02 8.76 10.18
C ASN A 124 5.03 8.52 9.04
N HIS A 125 6.30 8.37 9.37
CA HIS A 125 7.40 8.16 8.43
C HIS A 125 7.78 6.70 8.24
N ARG A 126 6.90 5.76 8.59
CA ARG A 126 7.13 4.32 8.45
C ARG A 126 6.01 3.66 7.67
N ALA A 127 6.40 2.89 6.66
CA ALA A 127 5.50 2.07 5.85
C ALA A 127 5.89 0.60 5.99
N GLU A 128 4.89 -0.25 6.06
CA GLU A 128 5.03 -1.71 6.08
C GLU A 128 4.16 -2.26 4.98
N VAL A 129 4.76 -3.00 4.06
CA VAL A 129 4.06 -3.59 2.91
C VAL A 129 4.24 -5.09 2.96
N ASP A 130 3.13 -5.81 3.08
CA ASP A 130 3.11 -7.25 2.92
C ASP A 130 3.04 -7.61 1.44
N VAL A 131 4.05 -8.36 1.00
CA VAL A 131 4.17 -8.90 -0.34
C VAL A 131 4.13 -10.41 -0.24
N VAL A 132 3.16 -11.00 -0.93
CA VAL A 132 3.09 -12.44 -1.17
C VAL A 132 3.91 -12.77 -2.41
N PHE A 133 4.78 -13.77 -2.31
CA PHE A 133 5.71 -14.14 -3.37
C PHE A 133 5.70 -15.66 -3.61
N PRO A 134 6.06 -16.11 -4.82
CA PRO A 134 6.00 -17.51 -5.18
C PRO A 134 7.23 -18.26 -4.65
N THR A 135 7.02 -19.53 -4.34
CA THR A 135 8.03 -20.51 -3.90
C THR A 135 7.76 -21.85 -4.59
N PRO A 136 8.69 -22.80 -4.59
CA PRO A 136 8.46 -24.12 -5.21
C PRO A 136 7.26 -24.86 -4.61
N ASP A 137 6.95 -24.61 -3.32
CA ASP A 137 5.89 -25.28 -2.58
C ASP A 137 4.56 -24.48 -2.55
N GLY A 138 4.48 -23.33 -3.22
CA GLY A 138 3.30 -22.46 -3.20
C GLY A 138 3.67 -20.99 -2.99
N PHE A 139 2.99 -20.31 -2.07
CA PHE A 139 3.25 -18.89 -1.78
C PHE A 139 3.67 -18.69 -0.33
N GLU A 140 4.53 -17.70 -0.11
CA GLU A 140 4.93 -17.21 1.21
C GLU A 140 4.76 -15.70 1.29
N ARG A 141 4.78 -15.14 2.50
CA ARG A 141 4.67 -13.70 2.74
C ARG A 141 6.02 -13.11 3.17
N ALA A 142 6.30 -11.89 2.73
CA ALA A 142 7.33 -11.05 3.31
C ALA A 142 6.75 -9.67 3.66
N THR A 143 7.29 -9.05 4.69
CA THR A 143 7.01 -7.63 5.01
C THR A 143 8.23 -6.80 4.64
N VAL A 144 8.03 -5.85 3.73
CA VAL A 144 9.01 -4.81 3.42
C VAL A 144 8.73 -3.61 4.32
N ILE A 145 9.73 -3.20 5.08
CA ILE A 145 9.65 -2.02 5.95
C ILE A 145 10.43 -0.90 5.30
N LEU A 146 9.74 0.22 5.07
CA LEU A 146 10.29 1.44 4.49
C LEU A 146 10.16 2.58 5.50
N GLU A 147 11.16 3.46 5.51
CA GLU A 147 11.13 4.67 6.33
C GLU A 147 11.54 5.88 5.49
N SER A 148 10.98 7.03 5.82
CA SER A 148 11.37 8.32 5.24
C SER A 148 11.89 9.26 6.33
N ASP A 149 12.75 10.19 5.93
CA ASP A 149 12.93 11.41 6.72
C ASP A 149 11.79 12.39 6.36
N PRO A 150 11.55 13.43 7.18
CA PRO A 150 10.58 14.46 6.83
C PRO A 150 10.84 15.04 5.43
N PHE A 151 9.80 15.02 4.60
CA PHE A 151 9.82 15.52 3.21
C PHE A 151 10.73 14.75 2.23
N THR A 152 11.19 13.55 2.57
CA THR A 152 11.96 12.69 1.65
C THR A 152 11.11 11.50 1.16
N ALA A 153 11.60 10.86 0.10
CA ALA A 153 11.06 9.58 -0.35
C ALA A 153 11.23 8.49 0.73
N PHE A 154 10.32 7.51 0.73
CA PHE A 154 10.46 6.30 1.51
C PHE A 154 11.59 5.44 0.97
N GLU A 155 12.50 4.99 1.82
CA GLU A 155 13.58 4.07 1.48
C GLU A 155 13.44 2.75 2.24
N VAL A 156 13.83 1.66 1.59
CA VAL A 156 13.76 0.31 2.16
C VAL A 156 14.77 0.20 3.31
N LYS A 157 14.28 -0.19 4.49
CA LYS A 157 15.11 -0.42 5.69
C LYS A 157 15.27 -1.88 6.00
N PHE A 158 14.19 -2.66 5.85
CA PHE A 158 14.19 -4.06 6.22
C PHE A 158 13.34 -4.91 5.28
N PHE A 159 13.76 -6.15 5.09
CA PHE A 159 13.00 -7.19 4.41
C PHE A 159 12.85 -8.37 5.37
N GLN A 160 11.61 -8.63 5.79
CA GLN A 160 11.30 -9.72 6.70
C GLN A 160 10.55 -10.83 5.96
N ARG A 161 11.16 -12.00 5.80
CA ARG A 161 10.47 -13.17 5.24
C ARG A 161 9.74 -13.95 6.34
N TRP A 162 8.48 -14.26 6.10
CA TRP A 162 7.67 -15.16 6.93
C TRP A 162 7.58 -16.51 6.23
N ARG A 163 8.23 -17.54 6.81
CA ARG A 163 8.20 -18.92 6.27
C ARG A 163 6.91 -19.64 6.65
N VAL A 164 5.79 -19.01 6.36
CA VAL A 164 4.46 -19.54 6.58
C VAL A 164 3.79 -19.60 5.21
N PRO A 165 3.32 -20.78 4.77
CA PRO A 165 2.56 -20.89 3.54
C PRO A 165 1.32 -20.00 3.59
N VAL A 166 1.07 -19.29 2.50
CA VAL A 166 -0.14 -18.49 2.31
C VAL A 166 -0.90 -18.98 1.09
N GLU A 167 -2.20 -18.69 1.05
CA GLU A 167 -3.02 -19.00 -0.11
C GLU A 167 -2.55 -18.18 -1.34
N LYS A 168 -2.73 -18.76 -2.53
CA LYS A 168 -2.46 -18.06 -3.79
C LYS A 168 -3.31 -16.78 -3.83
N PRO A 169 -2.71 -15.59 -3.99
CA PRO A 169 -3.47 -14.34 -4.07
C PRO A 169 -4.46 -14.37 -5.24
N ALA A 170 -5.64 -13.79 -5.04
CA ALA A 170 -6.65 -13.67 -6.08
C ALA A 170 -6.19 -12.72 -7.21
N PHE A 171 -6.73 -12.92 -8.42
CA PHE A 171 -6.54 -12.01 -9.54
C PHE A 171 -7.43 -10.77 -9.42
N THR A 172 -6.84 -9.57 -9.49
CA THR A 172 -7.48 -8.29 -9.12
C THR A 172 -7.31 -7.17 -10.17
N HIS A 173 -6.89 -7.49 -11.40
CA HIS A 173 -6.56 -6.48 -12.41
C HIS A 173 -7.80 -5.62 -12.79
N PRO A 174 -7.68 -4.28 -12.89
CA PRO A 174 -8.80 -3.35 -13.15
C PRO A 174 -9.54 -3.59 -14.46
N SER A 175 -8.86 -4.15 -15.47
CA SER A 175 -9.50 -4.59 -16.72
C SER A 175 -10.46 -5.76 -16.54
N ASN A 176 -10.47 -6.40 -15.36
CA ASN A 176 -11.45 -7.37 -14.97
C ASN A 176 -12.69 -6.64 -14.43
N LYS A 177 -13.74 -6.51 -15.25
CA LYS A 177 -15.05 -6.16 -14.70
C LYS A 177 -15.41 -7.22 -13.67
N ALA A 178 -15.62 -6.83 -12.41
CA ALA A 178 -16.22 -7.72 -11.42
C ALA A 178 -17.46 -8.40 -12.03
N PRO A 179 -17.69 -9.70 -11.80
CA PRO A 179 -18.96 -10.31 -12.18
C PRO A 179 -20.07 -9.46 -11.57
N GLU A 180 -20.98 -8.95 -12.41
CA GLU A 180 -22.13 -8.16 -12.00
C GLU A 180 -22.79 -8.86 -10.80
N ALA A 181 -22.60 -8.29 -9.61
CA ALA A 181 -23.44 -8.61 -8.47
C ALA A 181 -24.87 -8.25 -8.87
N PRO A 182 -25.88 -9.07 -8.53
CA PRO A 182 -27.27 -8.75 -8.84
C PRO A 182 -27.58 -7.36 -8.28
N GLU A 183 -28.12 -6.50 -9.14
CA GLU A 183 -28.49 -5.11 -8.83
C GLU A 183 -29.20 -5.02 -7.47
N GLY A 184 -28.58 -4.33 -6.52
CA GLY A 184 -29.20 -4.02 -5.24
C GLY A 184 -28.29 -4.07 -4.03
N GLN A 185 -27.23 -3.26 -4.00
CA GLN A 185 -26.76 -2.46 -2.85
C GLN A 185 -25.37 -1.90 -3.17
N GLU A 186 -25.36 -0.70 -3.71
CA GLU A 186 -24.19 0.17 -3.70
C GLU A 186 -23.95 0.66 -2.27
N ASP A 187 -23.18 -0.10 -1.48
CA ASP A 187 -22.41 0.49 -0.39
C ASP A 187 -21.00 0.74 -0.95
N GLU A 188 -20.89 1.79 -1.76
CA GLU A 188 -19.60 2.34 -2.13
C GLU A 188 -18.91 2.82 -0.84
N THR A 189 -17.78 2.21 -0.50
CA THR A 189 -17.01 2.70 0.65
C THR A 189 -16.51 4.12 0.33
N PRO A 190 -16.48 5.04 1.32
CA PRO A 190 -16.01 6.42 1.10
C PRO A 190 -14.63 6.53 0.45
N ALA A 191 -13.79 5.50 0.59
CA ALA A 191 -12.47 5.41 -0.02
C ALA A 191 -12.50 5.11 -1.54
N GLN A 192 -13.46 4.32 -2.01
CA GLN A 192 -13.67 4.08 -3.45
C GLN A 192 -14.23 5.33 -4.12
N GLN A 193 -15.17 6.00 -3.47
CA GLN A 193 -15.78 7.22 -4.00
C GLN A 193 -14.77 8.38 -4.04
N ALA A 194 -13.97 8.57 -2.99
CA ALA A 194 -12.92 9.60 -2.96
C ALA A 194 -11.80 9.35 -3.99
N GLY A 195 -11.48 8.10 -4.30
CA GLY A 195 -10.51 7.75 -5.34
C GLY A 195 -11.00 8.14 -6.74
N LEU A 196 -12.29 7.95 -7.02
CA LEU A 196 -12.94 8.35 -8.26
C LEU A 196 -13.10 9.88 -8.36
N GLU A 197 -13.45 10.55 -7.26
CA GLU A 197 -13.60 12.01 -7.20
C GLU A 197 -12.27 12.75 -7.36
N ALA A 198 -11.17 12.23 -6.80
CA ALA A 198 -9.85 12.83 -6.97
C ALA A 198 -9.36 12.78 -8.43
N GLU A 199 -9.77 11.77 -9.20
CA GLU A 199 -9.45 11.64 -10.64
C GLU A 199 -10.23 12.65 -11.48
N ALA A 200 -11.48 12.95 -11.12
CA ALA A 200 -12.32 13.93 -11.79
C ALA A 200 -11.82 15.38 -11.65
N VAL A 201 -11.09 15.71 -10.58
CA VAL A 201 -10.55 17.06 -10.34
C VAL A 201 -9.28 17.33 -11.16
N VAL A 202 -8.60 16.30 -11.67
CA VAL A 202 -7.31 16.44 -12.40
C VAL A 202 -7.48 16.48 -13.93
N ALA A 203 -8.63 16.04 -14.46
CA ALA A 203 -8.90 16.13 -15.90
C ALA A 203 -9.19 17.59 -16.31
N PRO A 204 -8.38 18.23 -17.18
CA PRO A 204 -8.76 19.52 -17.74
C PRO A 204 -9.98 19.35 -18.65
N GLU A 205 -11.01 20.15 -18.37
CA GLU A 205 -12.25 20.23 -19.14
C GLU A 205 -11.94 20.39 -20.64
N PRO A 206 -12.49 19.54 -21.54
CA PRO A 206 -12.25 19.67 -22.96
C PRO A 206 -12.88 20.97 -23.48
N GLN A 207 -12.05 21.91 -23.95
CA GLN A 207 -12.52 23.12 -24.61
C GLN A 207 -13.32 22.75 -25.86
N ALA A 208 -14.60 23.10 -25.87
CA ALA A 208 -15.47 22.95 -27.04
C ALA A 208 -14.95 23.84 -28.20
N PRO A 209 -15.01 23.38 -29.46
CA PRO A 209 -14.58 24.17 -30.60
C PRO A 209 -15.51 25.37 -30.81
N SER A 210 -14.91 26.57 -30.77
CA SER A 210 -15.51 27.81 -31.23
C SER A 210 -15.79 27.72 -32.74
N ASN A 211 -17.07 27.64 -33.11
CA ASN A 211 -17.51 27.89 -34.48
C ASN A 211 -17.60 29.41 -34.68
N GLY A 212 -16.58 30.00 -35.31
CA GLY A 212 -16.62 31.36 -35.81
C GLY A 212 -17.23 31.38 -37.22
N SER A 213 -18.35 32.11 -37.36
CA SER A 213 -18.90 32.58 -38.64
C SER A 213 -18.14 33.78 -39.18
#